data_AF-A0A7X4AJV4-F1
#
_entry.id   AF-A0A7X4AJV4-F1
#
_cell.length_a   1.000
_cell.length_b   1.000
_cell.length_c   1.000
_cell.angle_alpha   90.00
_cell.angle_beta   90.00
_cell.angle_gamma   90.00
#
_symmetry.space_group_name_H-M   'P 1'
#
loop_
_entity.id
_entity.type
_entity.pdbx_description
1 polymer ?
#
loop_
_entity_poly.entity_id
_entity_poly.type
_entity_poly.pdbx_seq_one_letter_code
_entity_poly.pdbx_strand_id
1 'polypeptide(L)'
;MRKHALEGIRVVDFSWIVAGPTCTRILADFGAEVIRVEFEYSMDYIRGAYATGGSPNASGMFNNLNRNKLSATLNVLHPRGAELIHDLISASDIVVENFSASVLERWGLDYEAQRSIRPDVIYLSLSGFGHTGRDRDYVTWGPTAQALSGLTYMSGLPGEEPAGWGFSYMDHTAGYYGAMACVTALHHRNRTGEGQWIDLSQVESGIALTGTAILDKTVNGRPFRRGGNPPGNRSPHPRVAPHNTYRCAGEDQWCAITVFDDEQWAAFVEAIGSPEWTANPRFETNEGRYDNQDELDELIETWTSCHTPHEVFHKLQSAGVIAGAVQSPKIKVDEDPQLKHRNFLPEIEHAELGKAKFEAEPVRLSRSPWELRRASPLMGEHSDYVYGEILGLDSEEVAELMVEGVI
;
A
#
# COMPACT_ATOMS: atom_id res chain seq x y z
N MET A 1 5.26 24.94 -18.82
CA MET A 1 5.74 23.56 -18.55
C MET A 1 4.75 22.95 -17.57
N ARG A 2 4.31 21.72 -17.81
CA ARG A 2 3.46 20.97 -16.87
C ARG A 2 4.16 20.89 -15.52
N LYS A 3 3.44 21.17 -14.44
CA LYS A 3 3.97 21.22 -13.07
C LYS A 3 4.11 19.81 -12.48
N HIS A 4 3.24 18.88 -12.88
CA HIS A 4 3.21 17.51 -12.36
C HIS A 4 3.59 16.46 -13.40
N ALA A 5 4.04 15.29 -12.92
CA ALA A 5 4.58 14.22 -13.76
C ALA A 5 3.52 13.58 -14.66
N LEU A 6 2.28 13.43 -14.16
CA LEU A 6 1.16 12.82 -14.87
C LEU A 6 0.08 13.83 -15.30
N GLU A 7 0.42 15.12 -15.29
CA GLU A 7 -0.50 16.16 -15.77
C GLU A 7 -0.89 15.91 -17.23
N GLY A 8 -2.19 15.98 -17.51
CA GLY A 8 -2.76 15.67 -18.82
C GLY A 8 -3.00 14.19 -19.09
N ILE A 9 -2.84 13.33 -18.09
CA ILE A 9 -3.32 11.93 -18.11
C ILE A 9 -4.66 11.88 -17.39
N ARG A 10 -5.68 11.28 -18.01
CA ARG A 10 -6.99 11.04 -17.40
C ARG A 10 -7.22 9.57 -17.11
N VAL A 11 -7.77 9.25 -15.94
CA VAL A 11 -8.04 7.88 -15.49
C VAL A 11 -9.50 7.74 -15.10
N VAL A 12 -10.18 6.71 -15.63
CA VAL A 12 -11.47 6.24 -15.09
C VAL A 12 -11.18 5.18 -14.04
N ASP A 13 -11.64 5.43 -12.83
CA ASP A 13 -11.41 4.58 -11.66
C ASP A 13 -12.72 3.93 -11.20
N PHE A 14 -12.89 2.65 -11.55
CA PHE A 14 -13.99 1.79 -11.06
C PHE A 14 -13.62 1.03 -9.78
N SER A 15 -12.43 1.25 -9.25
CA SER A 15 -11.88 0.35 -8.25
C SER A 15 -12.44 0.57 -6.85
N TRP A 16 -12.58 -0.50 -6.09
CA TRP A 16 -13.14 -0.50 -4.74
C TRP A 16 -12.11 -0.96 -3.70
N ILE A 17 -12.43 -0.73 -2.42
CA ILE A 17 -11.64 -1.19 -1.29
C ILE A 17 -10.25 -0.54 -1.30
N VAL A 18 -9.17 -1.31 -1.45
CA VAL A 18 -7.81 -0.82 -1.18
C VAL A 18 -6.88 -0.94 -2.39
N ALA A 19 -6.93 -2.04 -3.15
CA ALA A 19 -5.89 -2.33 -4.13
C ALA A 19 -5.89 -1.38 -5.33
N GLY A 20 -6.98 -1.33 -6.08
CA GLY A 20 -7.13 -0.37 -7.17
C GLY A 20 -7.13 1.08 -6.67
N PRO A 21 -7.80 1.44 -5.55
CA PRO A 21 -7.76 2.80 -5.04
C PRO A 21 -6.35 3.26 -4.65
N THR A 22 -5.49 2.36 -4.15
CA THR A 22 -4.07 2.67 -3.90
C THR A 22 -3.35 3.01 -5.21
N CYS A 23 -3.55 2.23 -6.28
CA CYS A 23 -2.97 2.49 -7.60
C CYS A 23 -3.39 3.87 -8.13
N THR A 24 -4.69 4.13 -8.19
CA THR A 24 -5.22 5.36 -8.78
C THR A 24 -4.96 6.59 -7.90
N ARG A 25 -4.88 6.44 -6.57
CA ARG A 25 -4.40 7.50 -5.66
C ARG A 25 -2.98 7.92 -6.00
N ILE A 26 -2.06 6.99 -6.23
CA ILE A 26 -0.69 7.31 -6.60
C ILE A 26 -0.67 8.10 -7.91
N LEU A 27 -1.43 7.66 -8.92
CA LEU A 27 -1.55 8.39 -10.19
C LEU A 27 -2.09 9.82 -9.97
N ALA A 28 -3.12 9.97 -9.14
CA ALA A 28 -3.69 11.27 -8.77
C ALA A 28 -2.66 12.15 -8.02
N ASP A 29 -1.95 11.61 -7.04
CA ASP A 29 -0.95 12.33 -6.25
C ASP A 29 0.18 12.90 -7.13
N PHE A 30 0.51 12.22 -8.24
CA PHE A 30 1.46 12.67 -9.27
C PHE A 30 0.85 13.48 -10.43
N GLY A 31 -0.43 13.84 -10.35
CA GLY A 31 -1.05 14.86 -11.22
C GLY A 31 -2.00 14.32 -12.28
N ALA A 32 -2.30 13.03 -12.32
CA ALA A 32 -3.34 12.51 -13.20
C ALA A 32 -4.72 13.03 -12.75
N GLU A 33 -5.60 13.28 -13.71
CA GLU A 33 -7.02 13.54 -13.45
C GLU A 33 -7.73 12.20 -13.29
N VAL A 34 -7.95 11.79 -12.04
CA VAL A 34 -8.58 10.50 -11.71
C VAL A 34 -10.05 10.72 -11.40
N ILE A 35 -10.92 10.18 -12.22
CA ILE A 35 -12.37 10.23 -12.08
C ILE A 35 -12.83 8.91 -11.48
N ARG A 36 -13.16 8.94 -10.19
CA ARG A 36 -13.74 7.81 -9.50
C ARG A 36 -15.23 7.74 -9.83
N VAL A 37 -15.62 6.65 -10.46
CA VAL A 37 -17.02 6.37 -10.79
C VAL A 37 -17.62 5.52 -9.68
N GLU A 38 -18.65 6.05 -9.03
CA GLU A 38 -19.36 5.37 -7.94
C GLU A 38 -20.86 5.44 -8.15
N PHE A 39 -21.63 4.70 -7.36
CA PHE A 39 -23.08 4.83 -7.37
C PHE A 39 -23.59 4.93 -5.94
N GLU A 40 -24.42 5.92 -5.63
CA GLU A 40 -24.86 6.17 -4.26
C GLU A 40 -25.67 5.00 -3.66
N TYR A 41 -26.36 4.22 -4.50
CA TYR A 41 -27.10 3.04 -4.07
C TYR A 41 -26.27 1.75 -4.09
N SER A 42 -25.04 1.80 -4.63
CA SER A 42 -24.09 0.68 -4.64
C SER A 42 -22.69 1.20 -4.34
N MET A 43 -22.51 1.66 -3.11
CA MET A 43 -21.27 2.29 -2.66
C MET A 43 -20.17 1.25 -2.45
N ASP A 44 -18.93 1.70 -2.65
CA ASP A 44 -17.76 1.00 -2.14
C ASP A 44 -17.93 0.70 -0.64
N TYR A 45 -17.72 -0.57 -0.26
CA TYR A 45 -17.86 -1.02 1.11
C TYR A 45 -17.06 -0.16 2.08
N ILE A 46 -15.84 0.28 1.71
CA ILE A 46 -15.02 1.07 2.63
C ILE A 46 -15.54 2.50 2.84
N ARG A 47 -16.37 3.01 1.92
CA ARG A 47 -17.02 4.32 2.04
C ARG A 47 -18.10 4.29 3.13
N GLY A 48 -18.89 3.23 3.17
CA GLY A 48 -19.97 3.06 4.16
C GLY A 48 -19.51 2.43 5.49
N ALA A 49 -18.82 1.29 5.45
CA ALA A 49 -18.58 0.45 6.63
C ALA A 49 -17.63 1.08 7.66
N TYR A 50 -16.79 2.01 7.24
CA TYR A 50 -15.82 2.71 8.09
C TYR A 50 -16.16 4.19 8.28
N ALA A 51 -17.36 4.60 7.86
CA ALA A 51 -17.87 5.95 8.09
C ALA A 51 -18.03 6.22 9.58
N THR A 52 -17.55 7.39 10.01
CA THR A 52 -17.84 7.92 11.35
C THR A 52 -18.92 8.99 11.24
N GLY A 53 -19.73 9.20 12.28
CA GLY A 53 -20.72 10.29 12.27
C GLY A 53 -21.91 10.13 11.29
N GLY A 54 -22.10 8.95 10.69
CA GLY A 54 -23.29 8.62 9.89
C GLY A 54 -23.28 9.11 8.44
N SER A 55 -22.20 9.72 7.97
CA SER A 55 -22.03 10.13 6.58
C SER A 55 -21.08 9.21 5.82
N PRO A 56 -21.41 8.74 4.61
CA PRO A 56 -20.50 7.94 3.78
C PRO A 56 -19.24 8.73 3.37
N ASN A 57 -19.22 10.06 3.49
CA ASN A 57 -18.05 10.88 3.21
C ASN A 57 -17.09 10.97 4.42
N ALA A 58 -17.44 10.42 5.57
CA ALA A 58 -16.65 10.51 6.79
C ALA A 58 -15.88 9.22 7.13
N SER A 59 -15.63 8.37 6.13
CA SER A 59 -14.81 7.16 6.28
C SER A 59 -13.32 7.48 6.19
N GLY A 60 -12.56 7.20 7.26
CA GLY A 60 -11.12 7.46 7.30
C GLY A 60 -10.35 6.67 6.24
N MET A 61 -10.71 5.40 6.03
CA MET A 61 -10.06 4.53 5.03
C MET A 61 -10.35 5.02 3.60
N PHE A 62 -11.61 5.35 3.32
CA PHE A 62 -12.00 5.88 2.02
C PHE A 62 -11.28 7.19 1.70
N ASN A 63 -11.30 8.13 2.65
CA ASN A 63 -10.71 9.44 2.46
C ASN A 63 -9.20 9.37 2.24
N ASN A 64 -8.55 8.43 2.91
CA ASN A 64 -7.13 8.20 2.73
C ASN A 64 -6.79 7.75 1.30
N LEU A 65 -7.56 6.81 0.77
CA LEU A 65 -7.33 6.16 -0.51
C LEU A 65 -7.85 6.94 -1.73
N ASN A 66 -8.62 8.01 -1.51
CA ASN A 66 -9.28 8.73 -2.60
C ASN A 66 -8.99 10.24 -2.61
N ARG A 67 -8.02 10.72 -1.82
CA ARG A 67 -7.50 12.09 -1.96
C ARG A 67 -7.02 12.37 -3.39
N ASN A 68 -7.06 13.65 -3.78
CA ASN A 68 -6.74 14.13 -5.13
C ASN A 68 -7.61 13.59 -6.29
N LYS A 69 -8.57 12.69 -6.04
CA LYS A 69 -9.49 12.19 -7.07
C LYS A 69 -10.71 13.12 -7.22
N LEU A 70 -11.40 12.96 -8.33
CA LEU A 70 -12.75 13.46 -8.58
C LEU A 70 -13.75 12.33 -8.30
N SER A 71 -14.98 12.66 -7.93
CA SER A 71 -16.07 11.68 -7.78
C SER A 71 -17.23 12.07 -8.69
N ALA A 72 -17.66 11.11 -9.52
CA ALA A 72 -18.87 11.21 -10.31
C ALA A 72 -19.76 10.00 -10.02
N THR A 73 -21.05 10.26 -9.84
CA THR A 73 -22.06 9.24 -9.59
C THR A 73 -22.62 8.72 -10.90
N LEU A 74 -22.73 7.41 -11.07
CA LEU A 74 -23.22 6.77 -12.29
C LEU A 74 -23.79 5.37 -12.05
N ASN A 75 -25.01 5.16 -12.50
CA ASN A 75 -25.64 3.86 -12.61
C ASN A 75 -25.27 3.20 -13.95
N VAL A 76 -24.16 2.46 -13.97
CA VAL A 76 -23.66 1.75 -15.17
C VAL A 76 -24.62 0.66 -15.69
N LEU A 77 -25.59 0.23 -14.88
CA LEU A 77 -26.60 -0.75 -15.30
C LEU A 77 -27.80 -0.10 -16.02
N HIS A 78 -27.93 1.22 -15.94
CA HIS A 78 -28.91 1.95 -16.73
C HIS A 78 -28.41 2.07 -18.18
N PRO A 79 -29.25 1.90 -19.22
CA PRO A 79 -28.83 2.01 -20.62
C PRO A 79 -28.08 3.31 -20.95
N ARG A 80 -28.60 4.46 -20.52
CA ARG A 80 -27.89 5.75 -20.66
C ARG A 80 -26.60 5.81 -19.86
N GLY A 81 -26.54 5.12 -18.71
CA GLY A 81 -25.32 5.06 -17.91
C GLY A 81 -24.21 4.23 -18.55
N ALA A 82 -24.58 3.16 -19.26
CA ALA A 82 -23.65 2.40 -20.08
C ALA A 82 -23.09 3.25 -21.23
N GLU A 83 -23.93 4.05 -21.91
CA GLU A 83 -23.49 5.00 -22.94
C GLU A 83 -22.49 6.03 -22.39
N LEU A 84 -22.80 6.64 -21.24
CA LEU A 84 -21.90 7.60 -20.58
C LEU A 84 -20.56 7.00 -20.18
N ILE A 85 -20.51 5.71 -19.83
CA ILE A 85 -19.22 5.03 -19.59
C ILE A 85 -18.40 4.91 -20.86
N HIS A 86 -19.02 4.60 -22.01
CA HIS A 86 -18.30 4.56 -23.28
C HIS A 86 -17.70 5.93 -23.60
N ASP A 87 -18.46 7.00 -23.41
CA ASP A 87 -18.00 8.36 -23.64
C ASP A 87 -16.84 8.72 -22.69
N LEU A 88 -16.96 8.37 -21.41
CA LEU A 88 -15.90 8.63 -20.43
C LEU A 88 -14.61 7.85 -20.73
N ILE A 89 -14.73 6.59 -21.18
CA ILE A 89 -13.59 5.78 -21.64
C ILE A 89 -12.95 6.43 -22.87
N SER A 90 -13.74 6.92 -23.83
CA SER A 90 -13.22 7.60 -25.02
C SER A 90 -12.37 8.82 -24.65
N ALA A 91 -12.79 9.55 -23.60
CA ALA A 91 -12.13 10.75 -23.10
C ALA A 91 -10.92 10.48 -22.19
N SER A 92 -10.62 9.22 -21.85
CA SER A 92 -9.66 8.85 -20.80
C SER A 92 -8.50 8.00 -21.30
N ASP A 93 -7.32 8.18 -20.72
CA ASP A 93 -6.10 7.47 -21.11
C ASP A 93 -5.98 6.07 -20.50
N ILE A 94 -6.45 5.94 -19.25
CA ILE A 94 -6.35 4.72 -18.46
C ILE A 94 -7.73 4.38 -17.90
N VAL A 95 -8.09 3.10 -17.93
CA VAL A 95 -9.23 2.54 -17.19
C VAL A 95 -8.68 1.59 -16.13
N VAL A 96 -9.10 1.75 -14.88
CA VAL A 96 -8.68 0.89 -13.77
C VAL A 96 -9.90 0.27 -13.09
N GLU A 97 -9.86 -1.04 -12.90
CA GLU A 97 -10.84 -1.79 -12.12
C GLU A 97 -10.15 -2.88 -11.27
N ASN A 98 -10.84 -3.32 -10.21
CA ASN A 98 -10.37 -4.42 -9.37
C ASN A 98 -11.53 -5.32 -8.90
N PHE A 99 -12.53 -5.50 -9.74
CA PHE A 99 -13.62 -6.41 -9.47
C PHE A 99 -13.19 -7.88 -9.68
N SER A 100 -14.11 -8.82 -9.47
CA SER A 100 -13.87 -10.19 -9.95
C SER A 100 -13.77 -10.18 -11.47
N ALA A 101 -12.99 -11.13 -12.02
CA ALA A 101 -12.54 -11.12 -13.41
C ALA A 101 -13.65 -11.10 -14.49
N SER A 102 -14.91 -11.24 -14.09
CA SER A 102 -16.08 -11.33 -14.95
C SER A 102 -17.01 -10.11 -14.88
N VAL A 103 -16.77 -9.12 -14.00
CA VAL A 103 -17.71 -7.98 -13.85
C VAL A 103 -17.72 -7.08 -15.08
N LEU A 104 -16.57 -6.53 -15.49
CA LEU A 104 -16.53 -5.66 -16.68
C LEU A 104 -16.86 -6.41 -17.97
N GLU A 105 -16.48 -7.69 -18.08
CA GLU A 105 -16.88 -8.55 -19.20
C GLU A 105 -18.41 -8.64 -19.30
N ARG A 106 -19.11 -8.84 -18.17
CA ARG A 106 -20.59 -8.84 -18.14
C ARG A 106 -21.21 -7.48 -18.47
N TRP A 107 -20.49 -6.38 -18.24
CA TRP A 107 -20.91 -5.04 -18.64
C TRP A 107 -20.60 -4.75 -20.12
N GLY A 108 -19.98 -5.68 -20.85
CA GLY A 108 -19.57 -5.47 -22.24
C GLY A 108 -18.35 -4.54 -22.38
N LEU A 109 -17.57 -4.40 -21.31
CA LEU A 109 -16.41 -3.52 -21.19
C LEU A 109 -15.12 -4.30 -21.01
N ASP A 110 -14.98 -5.44 -21.69
CA ASP A 110 -13.70 -6.14 -21.76
C ASP A 110 -12.64 -5.32 -22.52
N TYR A 111 -11.41 -5.80 -22.57
CA TYR A 111 -10.32 -5.05 -23.20
C TYR A 111 -10.57 -4.74 -24.68
N GLU A 112 -11.13 -5.69 -25.45
CA GLU A 112 -11.36 -5.47 -26.88
C GLU A 112 -12.49 -4.45 -27.12
N ALA A 113 -13.53 -4.46 -26.27
CA ALA A 113 -14.56 -3.44 -26.28
C ALA A 113 -13.99 -2.05 -25.95
N GLN A 114 -13.19 -1.93 -24.89
CA GLN A 114 -12.53 -0.67 -24.54
C GLN A 114 -11.60 -0.18 -25.63
N ARG A 115 -10.80 -1.07 -26.24
CA ARG A 115 -9.91 -0.75 -27.36
C ARG A 115 -10.67 -0.30 -28.61
N SER A 116 -11.87 -0.81 -28.84
CA SER A 116 -12.71 -0.37 -29.96
C SER A 116 -13.22 1.06 -29.78
N ILE A 117 -13.42 1.50 -28.54
CA ILE A 117 -13.78 2.87 -28.15
C ILE A 117 -12.55 3.77 -28.25
N ARG A 118 -11.42 3.32 -27.70
CA ARG A 118 -10.17 4.06 -27.67
C ARG A 118 -8.98 3.14 -28.02
N PRO A 119 -8.44 3.21 -29.25
CA PRO A 119 -7.41 2.29 -29.74
C PRO A 119 -6.11 2.26 -28.93
N ASP A 120 -5.79 3.35 -28.22
CA ASP A 120 -4.58 3.52 -27.41
C ASP A 120 -4.86 3.44 -25.89
N VAL A 121 -6.01 2.89 -25.48
CA VAL A 121 -6.39 2.77 -24.07
C VAL A 121 -5.43 1.86 -23.30
N ILE A 122 -5.09 2.26 -22.08
CA ILE A 122 -4.42 1.39 -21.12
C ILE A 122 -5.47 0.88 -20.15
N TYR A 123 -5.70 -0.42 -20.14
CA TYR A 123 -6.67 -1.04 -19.24
C TYR A 123 -5.94 -1.83 -18.16
N LEU A 124 -6.09 -1.44 -16.89
CA LEU A 124 -5.61 -2.20 -15.73
C LEU A 124 -6.77 -2.96 -15.11
N SER A 125 -6.64 -4.29 -15.13
CA SER A 125 -7.55 -5.23 -14.50
C SER A 125 -6.84 -5.88 -13.32
N LEU A 126 -7.27 -5.56 -12.09
CA LEU A 126 -6.61 -5.98 -10.85
C LEU A 126 -7.49 -6.96 -10.08
N SER A 127 -7.51 -8.22 -10.48
CA SER A 127 -8.30 -9.24 -9.80
C SER A 127 -7.45 -10.04 -8.78
N GLY A 128 -8.11 -10.88 -7.99
CA GLY A 128 -7.44 -11.70 -6.98
C GLY A 128 -6.42 -12.67 -7.57
N PHE A 129 -6.80 -13.35 -8.66
CA PHE A 129 -6.03 -14.44 -9.27
C PHE A 129 -5.57 -14.17 -10.71
N GLY A 130 -5.86 -12.97 -11.26
CA GLY A 130 -5.69 -12.67 -12.69
C GLY A 130 -6.90 -13.13 -13.52
N HIS A 131 -6.89 -12.82 -14.82
CA HIS A 131 -8.02 -13.08 -15.73
C HIS A 131 -7.92 -14.41 -16.48
N THR A 132 -6.89 -15.20 -16.20
CA THR A 132 -6.65 -16.50 -16.83
C THR A 132 -6.35 -17.59 -15.80
N GLY A 133 -6.38 -18.85 -16.22
CA GLY A 133 -6.09 -19.99 -15.35
C GLY A 133 -7.32 -20.53 -14.60
N ARG A 134 -7.08 -21.57 -13.77
CA ARG A 134 -8.14 -22.34 -13.09
C ARG A 134 -8.96 -21.50 -12.12
N ASP A 135 -8.31 -20.60 -11.42
CA ASP A 135 -8.88 -19.89 -10.27
C ASP A 135 -9.35 -18.46 -10.65
N ARG A 136 -9.43 -18.14 -11.96
CA ARG A 136 -9.79 -16.78 -12.46
C ARG A 136 -11.11 -16.23 -11.91
N ASP A 137 -12.08 -17.10 -11.62
CA ASP A 137 -13.42 -16.72 -11.17
C ASP A 137 -13.53 -16.66 -9.64
N TYR A 138 -12.45 -16.94 -8.91
CA TYR A 138 -12.42 -16.85 -7.45
C TYR A 138 -12.09 -15.44 -6.97
N VAL A 139 -12.56 -15.11 -5.77
CA VAL A 139 -12.40 -13.80 -5.15
C VAL A 139 -11.42 -13.86 -3.98
N THR A 140 -10.74 -12.74 -3.73
CA THR A 140 -9.82 -12.58 -2.60
C THR A 140 -10.16 -11.34 -1.78
N TRP A 141 -9.68 -11.35 -0.55
CA TRP A 141 -9.47 -10.17 0.28
C TRP A 141 -7.98 -10.14 0.65
N GLY A 142 -7.44 -9.00 1.05
CA GLY A 142 -6.04 -8.86 1.42
C GLY A 142 -5.47 -10.03 2.28
N PRO A 143 -6.13 -10.46 3.38
CA PRO A 143 -5.64 -11.56 4.20
C PRO A 143 -5.63 -12.92 3.48
N THR A 144 -6.61 -13.19 2.60
CA THR A 144 -6.63 -14.45 1.85
C THR A 144 -5.58 -14.45 0.74
N ALA A 145 -5.39 -13.33 0.04
CA ALA A 145 -4.30 -13.19 -0.94
C ALA A 145 -2.91 -13.34 -0.29
N GLN A 146 -2.74 -12.83 0.93
CA GLN A 146 -1.51 -13.01 1.71
C GLN A 146 -1.27 -14.48 2.10
N ALA A 147 -2.33 -15.21 2.43
CA ALA A 147 -2.21 -16.63 2.70
C ALA A 147 -1.83 -17.41 1.43
N LEU A 148 -2.50 -17.12 0.31
CA LEU A 148 -2.29 -17.79 -0.97
C LEU A 148 -0.91 -17.53 -1.58
N SER A 149 -0.35 -16.33 -1.36
CA SER A 149 1.01 -15.99 -1.80
C SER A 149 2.12 -16.67 -0.98
N GLY A 150 1.76 -17.33 0.12
CA GLY A 150 2.70 -18.00 1.03
C GLY A 150 3.26 -17.10 2.15
N LEU A 151 2.98 -15.80 2.13
CA LEU A 151 3.51 -14.86 3.12
C LEU A 151 3.01 -15.15 4.55
N THR A 152 1.75 -15.57 4.71
CA THR A 152 1.23 -16.01 6.02
C THR A 152 1.99 -17.24 6.52
N TYR A 153 2.31 -18.20 5.65
CA TYR A 153 3.09 -19.38 6.02
C TYR A 153 4.53 -19.00 6.41
N MET A 154 5.08 -17.97 5.79
CA MET A 154 6.46 -17.51 5.97
C MET A 154 6.66 -16.52 7.12
N SER A 155 5.58 -16.10 7.78
CA SER A 155 5.59 -15.10 8.85
C SER A 155 5.22 -15.73 10.20
N GLY A 156 5.66 -15.10 11.29
CA GLY A 156 5.38 -15.52 12.66
C GLY A 156 6.65 -15.74 13.50
N LEU A 157 6.44 -16.16 14.75
CA LEU A 157 7.52 -16.51 15.68
C LEU A 157 8.02 -17.94 15.45
N PRO A 158 9.28 -18.26 15.81
CA PRO A 158 9.80 -19.61 15.73
C PRO A 158 8.96 -20.59 16.54
N GLY A 159 8.58 -21.72 15.95
CA GLY A 159 7.80 -22.77 16.62
C GLY A 159 6.29 -22.51 16.72
N GLU A 160 5.84 -21.29 16.45
CA GLU A 160 4.43 -20.91 16.50
C GLU A 160 3.71 -21.16 15.17
N GLU A 161 2.37 -21.18 15.22
CA GLU A 161 1.54 -21.33 14.03
C GLU A 161 1.72 -20.18 13.01
N PRO A 162 1.42 -20.39 11.72
CA PRO A 162 1.39 -19.33 10.72
C PRO A 162 0.51 -18.15 11.15
N ALA A 163 1.16 -16.99 11.32
CA ALA A 163 0.51 -15.73 11.57
C ALA A 163 1.01 -14.74 10.52
N GLY A 164 0.10 -14.22 9.70
CA GLY A 164 0.41 -13.16 8.75
C GLY A 164 0.92 -11.90 9.46
N TRP A 165 1.54 -10.99 8.71
CA TRP A 165 2.05 -9.70 9.24
C TRP A 165 0.99 -8.62 9.53
N GLY A 166 -0.28 -9.00 9.66
CA GLY A 166 -1.39 -8.09 10.01
C GLY A 166 -2.30 -7.71 8.85
N PHE A 167 -2.66 -6.42 8.77
CA PHE A 167 -3.63 -5.79 7.85
C PHE A 167 -3.43 -6.18 6.37
N SER A 168 -4.36 -5.80 5.49
CA SER A 168 -4.40 -6.11 4.06
C SER A 168 -3.27 -5.49 3.20
N TYR A 169 -2.00 -5.66 3.57
CA TYR A 169 -0.84 -5.10 2.86
C TYR A 169 -0.68 -5.64 1.43
N MET A 170 -1.29 -6.79 1.11
CA MET A 170 -1.36 -7.29 -0.27
C MET A 170 -2.21 -6.41 -1.18
N ASP A 171 -3.23 -5.74 -0.64
CA ASP A 171 -4.00 -4.78 -1.41
C ASP A 171 -3.10 -3.61 -1.83
N HIS A 172 -2.38 -3.02 -0.87
CA HIS A 172 -1.43 -1.93 -1.16
C HIS A 172 -0.32 -2.35 -2.11
N THR A 173 0.25 -3.55 -1.91
CA THR A 173 1.33 -4.08 -2.75
C THR A 173 0.87 -4.23 -4.21
N ALA A 174 -0.32 -4.79 -4.42
CA ALA A 174 -0.92 -4.87 -5.76
C ALA A 174 -1.16 -3.46 -6.34
N GLY A 175 -1.63 -2.51 -5.51
CA GLY A 175 -1.77 -1.12 -5.93
C GLY A 175 -0.46 -0.46 -6.38
N TYR A 176 0.66 -0.75 -5.71
CA TYR A 176 1.99 -0.26 -6.09
C TYR A 176 2.44 -0.82 -7.44
N TYR A 177 2.27 -2.13 -7.65
CA TYR A 177 2.54 -2.76 -8.93
C TYR A 177 1.61 -2.23 -10.04
N GLY A 178 0.34 -1.97 -9.72
CA GLY A 178 -0.62 -1.35 -10.62
C GLY A 178 -0.16 0.03 -11.10
N ALA A 179 0.23 0.93 -10.17
CA ALA A 179 0.70 2.27 -10.53
C ALA A 179 1.99 2.19 -11.38
N MET A 180 2.93 1.31 -11.01
CA MET A 180 4.13 1.04 -11.79
C MET A 180 3.81 0.54 -13.20
N ALA A 181 2.86 -0.39 -13.32
CA ALA A 181 2.44 -0.96 -14.60
C ALA A 181 1.74 0.09 -15.47
N CYS A 182 0.87 0.94 -14.92
CA CYS A 182 0.25 2.05 -15.64
C CYS A 182 1.30 3.02 -16.20
N VAL A 183 2.30 3.43 -15.40
CA VAL A 183 3.37 4.32 -15.88
C VAL A 183 4.23 3.63 -16.95
N THR A 184 4.47 2.32 -16.82
CA THR A 184 5.20 1.53 -17.83
C THR A 184 4.41 1.44 -19.14
N ALA A 185 3.09 1.23 -19.07
CA ALA A 185 2.20 1.21 -20.22
C ALA A 185 2.09 2.59 -20.88
N LEU A 186 2.04 3.68 -20.10
CA LEU A 186 2.11 5.04 -20.63
C LEU A 186 3.44 5.27 -21.37
N HIS A 187 4.55 4.76 -20.85
CA HIS A 187 5.83 4.84 -21.54
C HIS A 187 5.83 4.06 -22.86
N HIS A 188 5.24 2.86 -22.88
CA HIS A 188 5.06 2.07 -24.10
C HIS A 188 4.22 2.85 -25.13
N ARG A 189 3.02 3.29 -24.74
CA ARG A 189 2.11 4.07 -25.58
C ARG A 189 2.75 5.33 -26.15
N ASN A 190 3.51 6.08 -25.36
CA ASN A 190 4.19 7.28 -25.85
C ASN A 190 5.29 6.98 -26.89
N ARG A 191 5.80 5.75 -26.94
CA ARG A 191 6.82 5.31 -27.91
C ARG A 191 6.22 4.68 -29.16
N THR A 192 5.09 3.99 -29.03
CA THR A 192 4.50 3.15 -30.09
C THR A 192 3.21 3.72 -30.65
N GLY A 193 2.50 4.54 -29.88
CA GLY A 193 1.12 4.94 -30.13
C GLY A 193 0.09 3.90 -29.69
N GLU A 194 0.52 2.78 -29.08
CA GLU A 194 -0.35 1.65 -28.76
C GLU A 194 -0.61 1.56 -27.24
N GLY A 195 -1.88 1.39 -26.88
CA GLY A 195 -2.29 1.04 -25.53
C GLY A 195 -2.04 -0.45 -25.23
N GLN A 196 -2.40 -0.89 -24.04
CA GLN A 196 -2.29 -2.31 -23.68
C GLN A 196 -3.20 -2.69 -22.51
N TRP A 197 -3.53 -3.98 -22.45
CA TRP A 197 -4.14 -4.60 -21.27
C TRP A 197 -3.06 -5.00 -20.27
N ILE A 198 -3.29 -4.65 -19.01
CA ILE A 198 -2.51 -5.07 -17.85
C ILE A 198 -3.41 -5.99 -17.01
N ASP A 199 -3.16 -7.30 -17.10
CA ASP A 199 -3.74 -8.30 -16.18
C ASP A 199 -2.83 -8.42 -14.96
N LEU A 200 -3.31 -7.95 -13.81
CA LEU A 200 -2.54 -7.93 -12.56
C LEU A 200 -3.23 -8.79 -11.50
N SER A 201 -2.61 -9.92 -11.16
CA SER A 201 -3.02 -10.77 -10.03
C SER A 201 -2.51 -10.21 -8.70
N GLN A 202 -3.43 -9.99 -7.76
CA GLN A 202 -3.08 -9.63 -6.39
C GLN A 202 -2.26 -10.73 -5.69
N VAL A 203 -2.60 -12.00 -5.90
CA VAL A 203 -1.87 -13.13 -5.31
C VAL A 203 -0.44 -13.18 -5.85
N GLU A 204 -0.25 -13.03 -7.16
CA GLU A 204 1.09 -13.03 -7.76
C GLU A 204 1.94 -11.85 -7.31
N SER A 205 1.32 -10.68 -7.09
CA SER A 205 1.98 -9.51 -6.48
C SER A 205 2.58 -9.85 -5.11
N GLY A 206 1.90 -10.68 -4.31
CA GLY A 206 2.42 -11.20 -3.04
C GLY A 206 3.51 -12.26 -3.23
N ILE A 207 3.37 -13.15 -4.21
CA ILE A 207 4.37 -14.19 -4.52
C ILE A 207 5.72 -13.57 -4.91
N ALA A 208 5.71 -12.42 -5.58
CA ALA A 208 6.93 -11.67 -5.90
C ALA A 208 7.80 -11.35 -4.66
N LEU A 209 7.20 -11.28 -3.46
CA LEU A 209 7.90 -11.06 -2.19
C LEU A 209 8.52 -12.33 -1.59
N THR A 210 8.22 -13.51 -2.14
CA THR A 210 8.68 -14.82 -1.61
C THR A 210 9.79 -15.46 -2.45
N GLY A 211 10.37 -14.73 -3.40
CA GLY A 211 11.32 -15.25 -4.39
C GLY A 211 12.52 -16.01 -3.81
N THR A 212 13.09 -15.54 -2.69
CA THR A 212 14.22 -16.23 -2.03
C THR A 212 13.81 -17.59 -1.44
N ALA A 213 12.60 -17.70 -0.90
CA ALA A 213 12.07 -18.98 -0.39
C ALA A 213 11.75 -19.96 -1.52
N ILE A 214 11.21 -19.47 -2.64
CA ILE A 214 10.98 -20.27 -3.85
C ILE A 214 12.31 -20.85 -4.35
N LEU A 215 13.34 -20.02 -4.48
CA LEU A 215 14.67 -20.46 -4.90
C LEU A 215 15.30 -21.44 -3.89
N ASP A 216 15.15 -21.18 -2.59
CA ASP A 216 15.68 -22.10 -1.56
C ASP A 216 15.04 -23.49 -1.68
N LYS A 217 13.74 -23.54 -1.97
CA LYS A 217 13.02 -24.80 -2.17
C LYS A 217 13.42 -25.48 -3.48
N THR A 218 13.50 -24.76 -4.59
CA THR A 218 13.74 -25.36 -5.92
C THR A 218 15.21 -25.76 -6.13
N VAL A 219 16.15 -24.97 -5.62
CA VAL A 219 17.59 -25.22 -5.78
C VAL A 219 18.12 -26.13 -4.67
N ASN A 220 17.75 -25.88 -3.42
CA ASN A 220 18.33 -26.59 -2.26
C ASN A 220 17.39 -27.64 -1.64
N GLY A 221 16.16 -27.78 -2.14
CA GLY A 221 15.17 -28.73 -1.62
C GLY A 221 14.59 -28.39 -0.24
N ARG A 222 15.02 -27.28 0.38
CA ARG A 222 14.72 -26.95 1.77
C ARG A 222 13.26 -26.48 1.94
N PRO A 223 12.49 -27.04 2.89
CA PRO A 223 11.19 -26.48 3.27
C PRO A 223 11.39 -25.15 4.00
N PHE A 224 10.47 -24.20 3.84
CA PHE A 224 10.57 -22.91 4.53
C PHE A 224 10.49 -23.08 6.05
N ARG A 225 9.43 -23.71 6.55
CA ARG A 225 9.30 -24.02 7.99
C ARG A 225 10.20 -25.21 8.34
N ARG A 226 11.18 -24.93 9.19
CA ARG A 226 12.23 -25.82 9.69
C ARG A 226 12.81 -25.21 10.96
N GLY A 227 13.76 -25.88 11.61
CA GLY A 227 14.47 -25.30 12.77
C GLY A 227 14.96 -23.88 12.48
N GLY A 228 14.56 -22.93 13.34
CA GLY A 228 14.90 -21.51 13.22
C GLY A 228 14.11 -20.69 12.19
N ASN A 229 13.08 -21.24 11.51
CA ASN A 229 12.24 -20.50 10.56
C ASN A 229 10.73 -20.71 10.80
N PRO A 230 9.89 -19.66 10.70
CA PRO A 230 10.27 -18.25 10.55
C PRO A 230 11.06 -17.74 11.77
N PRO A 231 12.02 -16.81 11.59
CA PRO A 231 12.92 -16.39 12.66
C PRO A 231 12.34 -15.27 13.56
N GLY A 232 11.11 -14.82 13.31
CA GLY A 232 10.62 -13.55 13.85
C GLY A 232 11.49 -12.39 13.33
N ASN A 233 12.01 -11.57 14.25
CA ASN A 233 12.93 -10.47 13.93
C ASN A 233 14.41 -10.87 13.96
N ARG A 234 14.74 -12.15 14.24
CA ARG A 234 16.12 -12.65 14.18
C ARG A 234 16.61 -12.73 12.73
N SER A 235 17.91 -12.51 12.53
CA SER A 235 18.54 -12.65 11.21
C SER A 235 19.10 -14.06 11.03
N PRO A 236 18.47 -14.93 10.22
CA PRO A 236 19.05 -16.24 9.90
C PRO A 236 20.14 -16.14 8.84
N HIS A 237 20.11 -15.09 8.00
CA HIS A 237 21.04 -14.89 6.88
C HIS A 237 21.24 -13.38 6.64
N PRO A 238 22.40 -12.80 7.02
CA PRO A 238 23.54 -13.47 7.68
C PRO A 238 23.22 -13.89 9.11
N ARG A 239 23.92 -14.92 9.63
CA ARG A 239 23.81 -15.36 11.02
C ARG A 239 24.50 -14.34 11.93
N VAL A 240 23.75 -13.35 12.41
CA VAL A 240 24.28 -12.28 13.27
C VAL A 240 23.44 -12.11 14.53
N ALA A 241 24.10 -11.80 15.64
CA ALA A 241 23.47 -11.51 16.91
C ALA A 241 24.27 -10.45 17.71
N PRO A 242 23.57 -9.50 18.37
CA PRO A 242 22.11 -9.33 18.42
C PRO A 242 21.49 -8.79 17.12
N HIS A 243 20.31 -9.31 16.78
CA HIS A 243 19.45 -8.80 15.72
C HIS A 243 18.01 -9.14 16.09
N ASN A 244 17.33 -8.31 16.87
CA ASN A 244 15.98 -8.61 17.34
C ASN A 244 15.25 -7.33 17.81
N THR A 245 14.03 -7.50 18.30
CA THR A 245 13.23 -6.44 18.93
C THR A 245 13.07 -6.72 20.41
N TYR A 246 13.48 -5.77 21.26
CA TYR A 246 13.58 -5.93 22.71
C TYR A 246 12.59 -5.02 23.44
N ARG A 247 11.98 -5.52 24.52
CA ARG A 247 11.12 -4.69 25.38
C ARG A 247 11.92 -3.55 26.00
N CYS A 248 11.26 -2.40 26.09
CA CYS A 248 11.75 -1.20 26.73
C CYS A 248 10.84 -0.82 27.90
N ALA A 249 11.23 0.17 28.69
CA ALA A 249 10.41 0.71 29.76
C ALA A 249 9.05 1.21 29.22
N GLY A 250 7.96 0.73 29.81
CA GLY A 250 6.58 1.08 29.45
C GLY A 250 5.72 -0.12 29.06
N GLU A 251 4.47 0.14 28.69
CA GLU A 251 3.55 -0.89 28.20
C GLU A 251 3.66 -1.01 26.67
N ASP A 252 3.93 -2.23 26.20
CA ASP A 252 4.05 -2.55 24.77
C ASP A 252 5.03 -1.62 24.01
N GLN A 253 6.16 -1.30 24.66
CA GLN A 253 7.21 -0.44 24.14
C GLN A 253 8.43 -1.27 23.77
N TRP A 254 9.00 -0.99 22.59
CA TRP A 254 10.03 -1.85 22.02
C TRP A 254 11.09 -1.05 21.24
N CYS A 255 12.31 -1.58 21.17
CA CYS A 255 13.36 -1.09 20.28
C CYS A 255 13.94 -2.25 19.47
N ALA A 256 14.01 -2.08 18.15
CA ALA A 256 14.79 -2.97 17.29
C ALA A 256 16.28 -2.62 17.44
N ILE A 257 17.14 -3.63 17.56
CA ILE A 257 18.59 -3.47 17.66
C ILE A 257 19.26 -4.47 16.70
N THR A 258 20.31 -4.01 16.02
CA THR A 258 21.08 -4.83 15.09
C THR A 258 22.57 -4.56 15.21
N VAL A 259 23.35 -5.64 15.35
CA VAL A 259 24.80 -5.66 15.38
C VAL A 259 25.29 -6.71 14.37
N PHE A 260 26.04 -6.29 13.36
CA PHE A 260 26.52 -7.15 12.27
C PHE A 260 27.94 -7.67 12.47
N ASP A 261 28.81 -6.89 13.11
CA ASP A 261 30.23 -7.16 13.20
C ASP A 261 30.78 -6.83 14.60
N ASP A 262 32.07 -7.15 14.80
CA ASP A 262 32.71 -7.01 16.10
C ASP A 262 33.01 -5.54 16.47
N GLU A 263 33.09 -4.63 15.49
CA GLU A 263 33.20 -3.19 15.74
C GLU A 263 31.89 -2.64 16.32
N GLN A 264 30.76 -3.00 15.70
CA GLN A 264 29.44 -2.66 16.22
C GLN A 264 29.17 -3.33 17.57
N TRP A 265 29.69 -4.55 17.81
CA TRP A 265 29.59 -5.20 19.11
C TRP A 265 30.36 -4.43 20.19
N ALA A 266 31.60 -4.03 19.94
CA ALA A 266 32.38 -3.23 20.88
C ALA A 266 31.68 -1.89 21.19
N ALA A 267 31.15 -1.22 20.16
CA ALA A 267 30.38 0.01 20.32
C ALA A 267 29.08 -0.21 21.10
N PHE A 268 28.39 -1.33 20.88
CA PHE A 268 27.21 -1.71 21.66
C PHE A 268 27.56 -1.89 23.14
N VAL A 269 28.61 -2.65 23.45
CA VAL A 269 29.07 -2.90 24.81
C VAL A 269 29.40 -1.58 25.52
N GLU A 270 30.18 -0.71 24.89
CA GLU A 270 30.51 0.61 25.44
C GLU A 270 29.24 1.45 25.67
N ALA A 271 28.33 1.49 24.69
CA ALA A 271 27.10 2.26 24.78
C ALA A 271 26.26 1.78 25.97
N ILE A 272 26.07 0.48 26.17
CA ILE A 272 25.26 -0.03 27.28
C ILE A 272 25.95 0.07 28.66
N GLY A 273 27.18 0.58 28.72
CA GLY A 273 27.94 0.83 29.95
C GLY A 273 28.81 -0.36 30.40
N SER A 274 29.18 -1.23 29.46
CA SER A 274 30.02 -2.41 29.67
C SER A 274 29.59 -3.32 30.84
N PRO A 275 28.33 -3.81 30.90
CA PRO A 275 27.91 -4.78 31.92
C PRO A 275 28.81 -6.02 31.95
N GLU A 276 29.05 -6.60 33.13
CA GLU A 276 29.98 -7.72 33.32
C GLU A 276 29.74 -8.91 32.38
N TRP A 277 28.46 -9.20 32.05
CA TRP A 277 28.10 -10.32 31.18
C TRP A 277 28.68 -10.18 29.76
N THR A 278 28.95 -8.96 29.28
CA THR A 278 29.52 -8.70 27.96
C THR A 278 30.95 -9.23 27.81
N ALA A 279 31.68 -9.38 28.92
CA ALA A 279 33.04 -9.92 28.95
C ALA A 279 33.08 -11.46 28.98
N ASN A 280 31.91 -12.14 28.97
CA ASN A 280 31.87 -13.59 28.93
C ASN A 280 32.43 -14.10 27.58
N PRO A 281 33.38 -15.06 27.56
CA PRO A 281 34.00 -15.56 26.32
C PRO A 281 33.01 -16.03 25.25
N ARG A 282 31.82 -16.49 25.64
CA ARG A 282 30.79 -16.92 24.67
C ARG A 282 30.22 -15.78 23.83
N PHE A 283 30.39 -14.51 24.24
CA PHE A 283 29.92 -13.34 23.48
C PHE A 283 31.04 -12.58 22.76
N GLU A 284 32.28 -13.06 22.85
CA GLU A 284 33.45 -12.43 22.22
C GLU A 284 33.33 -12.36 20.70
N THR A 285 32.85 -13.44 20.07
CA THR A 285 32.69 -13.54 18.61
C THR A 285 31.23 -13.54 18.20
N ASN A 286 30.94 -13.09 16.96
CA ASN A 286 29.59 -13.16 16.41
C ASN A 286 29.01 -14.59 16.41
N GLU A 287 29.83 -15.61 16.10
CA GLU A 287 29.39 -17.01 16.11
C GLU A 287 28.98 -17.43 17.53
N GLY A 288 29.80 -17.09 18.54
CA GLY A 288 29.46 -17.33 19.94
C GLY A 288 28.18 -16.62 20.36
N ARG A 289 28.00 -15.35 19.97
CA ARG A 289 26.76 -14.59 20.23
C ARG A 289 25.54 -15.24 19.60
N TYR A 290 25.66 -15.69 18.35
CA TYR A 290 24.57 -16.33 17.63
C TYR A 290 24.19 -17.69 18.23
N ASP A 291 25.17 -18.52 18.58
CA ASP A 291 24.94 -19.84 19.17
C ASP A 291 24.35 -19.75 20.59
N ASN A 292 24.52 -18.61 21.27
CA ASN A 292 23.96 -18.31 22.60
C ASN A 292 22.90 -17.20 22.55
N GLN A 293 22.24 -16.99 21.40
CA GLN A 293 21.37 -15.84 21.16
C GLN A 293 20.16 -15.73 22.10
N ASP A 294 19.62 -16.85 22.60
CA ASP A 294 18.46 -16.83 23.51
C ASP A 294 18.83 -16.14 24.83
N GLU A 295 19.96 -16.53 25.41
CA GLU A 295 20.47 -15.91 26.64
C GLU A 295 20.97 -14.48 26.39
N LEU A 296 21.61 -14.23 25.24
CA LEU A 296 22.02 -12.88 24.86
C LEU A 296 20.81 -11.95 24.75
N ASP A 297 19.70 -12.43 24.16
CA ASP A 297 18.49 -11.64 24.00
C ASP A 297 17.87 -11.28 25.37
N GLU A 298 17.86 -12.21 26.33
CA GLU A 298 17.38 -11.96 27.70
C GLU A 298 18.24 -10.90 28.44
N LEU A 299 19.56 -10.96 28.29
CA LEU A 299 20.48 -10.00 28.90
C LEU A 299 20.34 -8.60 28.30
N ILE A 300 20.14 -8.51 26.99
CA ILE A 300 19.88 -7.25 26.30
C ILE A 300 18.52 -6.70 26.72
N GLU A 301 17.47 -7.54 26.75
CA GLU A 301 16.13 -7.11 27.17
C GLU A 301 16.11 -6.61 28.60
N THR A 302 16.91 -7.22 29.50
CA THR A 302 17.08 -6.74 30.88
C THR A 302 17.60 -5.31 30.92
N TRP A 303 18.57 -4.97 30.06
CA TRP A 303 19.10 -3.60 29.97
C TRP A 303 18.11 -2.65 29.29
N THR A 304 17.53 -3.02 28.15
CA THR A 304 16.59 -2.15 27.42
C THR A 304 15.33 -1.84 28.22
N SER A 305 14.87 -2.77 29.07
CA SER A 305 13.71 -2.58 29.94
C SER A 305 13.90 -1.47 30.99
N CYS A 306 15.13 -1.02 31.23
CA CYS A 306 15.43 0.13 32.09
C CYS A 306 15.38 1.49 31.38
N HIS A 307 15.14 1.50 30.07
CA HIS A 307 15.21 2.69 29.21
C HIS A 307 13.97 2.81 28.33
N THR A 308 13.56 4.02 27.99
CA THR A 308 12.52 4.23 26.97
C THR A 308 13.04 3.83 25.59
N PRO A 309 12.16 3.47 24.63
CA PRO A 309 12.59 3.12 23.27
C PRO A 309 13.48 4.17 22.59
N HIS A 310 13.16 5.45 22.78
CA HIS A 310 13.91 6.55 22.16
C HIS A 310 15.27 6.78 22.81
N GLU A 311 15.40 6.55 24.12
CA GLU A 311 16.70 6.57 24.79
C GLU A 311 17.61 5.47 24.25
N VAL A 312 17.10 4.23 24.15
CA VAL A 312 17.85 3.10 23.54
C VAL A 312 18.25 3.44 22.11
N PHE A 313 17.28 3.85 21.28
CA PHE A 313 17.50 4.20 19.88
C PHE A 313 18.60 5.24 19.71
N HIS A 314 18.48 6.41 20.35
CA HIS A 314 19.43 7.50 20.17
C HIS A 314 20.79 7.20 20.77
N LYS A 315 20.83 6.50 21.91
CA LYS A 315 22.08 6.10 22.56
C LYS A 315 22.89 5.14 21.69
N LEU A 316 22.24 4.12 21.11
CA LEU A 316 22.90 3.16 20.23
C LEU A 316 23.29 3.77 18.88
N GLN A 317 22.40 4.54 18.24
CA GLN A 317 22.72 5.23 16.98
C GLN A 317 23.90 6.19 17.13
N SER A 318 24.01 6.90 18.26
CA SER A 318 25.13 7.82 18.52
C SER A 318 26.47 7.09 18.67
N ALA A 319 26.45 5.80 19.01
CA ALA A 319 27.61 4.93 19.08
C ALA A 319 27.89 4.19 17.76
N GLY A 320 27.10 4.40 16.71
CA GLY A 320 27.25 3.68 15.44
C GLY A 320 26.58 2.29 15.41
N VAL A 321 25.76 1.98 16.41
CA VAL A 321 24.96 0.74 16.46
C VAL A 321 23.58 1.00 15.88
N ILE A 322 23.13 0.11 14.98
CA ILE A 322 21.84 0.23 14.33
C ILE A 322 20.74 -0.06 15.34
N ALA A 323 19.87 0.93 15.55
CA ALA A 323 18.71 0.78 16.43
C ALA A 323 17.52 1.60 15.90
N GLY A 324 16.31 1.27 16.37
CA GLY A 324 15.10 2.01 16.03
C GLY A 324 13.98 1.76 17.04
N ALA A 325 13.44 2.84 17.61
CA ALA A 325 12.25 2.76 18.45
C ALA A 325 11.05 2.27 17.63
N VAL A 326 10.34 1.25 18.12
CA VAL A 326 9.12 0.74 17.47
C VAL A 326 8.01 1.78 17.59
N GLN A 327 7.37 2.08 16.47
CA GLN A 327 6.50 3.24 16.30
C GLN A 327 5.01 2.88 16.38
N SER A 328 4.30 3.41 17.37
CA SER A 328 2.83 3.36 17.45
C SER A 328 2.19 4.48 16.60
N PRO A 329 0.88 4.40 16.28
CA PRO A 329 0.19 5.49 15.58
C PRO A 329 0.32 6.85 16.30
N LYS A 330 0.23 6.85 17.64
CA LYS A 330 0.43 8.05 18.46
C LYS A 330 1.81 8.67 18.23
N ILE A 331 2.87 7.86 18.31
CA ILE A 331 4.24 8.36 18.14
C ILE A 331 4.41 8.92 16.72
N LYS A 332 3.95 8.19 15.69
CA LYS A 332 4.04 8.63 14.29
C LYS A 332 3.36 9.98 14.03
N VAL A 333 2.20 10.22 14.65
CA VAL A 333 1.36 11.40 14.36
C VAL A 333 1.74 12.61 15.20
N ASP A 334 2.08 12.39 16.46
CA ASP A 334 2.20 13.46 17.47
C ASP A 334 3.66 13.77 17.84
N GLU A 335 4.56 12.78 17.79
CA GLU A 335 5.84 12.84 18.50
C GLU A 335 7.06 12.74 17.59
N ASP A 336 6.95 12.08 16.42
CA ASP A 336 8.12 11.79 15.57
C ASP A 336 8.71 13.05 14.90
N PRO A 337 9.92 13.48 15.30
CA PRO A 337 10.54 14.69 14.75
C PRO A 337 11.04 14.49 13.31
N GLN A 338 11.36 13.26 12.91
CA GLN A 338 11.82 12.94 11.57
C GLN A 338 10.66 12.96 10.57
N LEU A 339 9.50 12.38 10.90
CA LEU A 339 8.30 12.47 10.06
C LEU A 339 7.82 13.92 9.95
N LYS A 340 7.87 14.68 11.04
CA LYS A 340 7.59 16.13 11.03
C LYS A 340 8.56 16.90 10.13
N HIS A 341 9.88 16.68 10.28
CA HIS A 341 10.90 17.28 9.41
C HIS A 341 10.68 16.92 7.94
N ARG A 342 10.18 15.70 7.69
CA ARG A 342 9.90 15.22 6.34
C ARG A 342 8.56 15.67 5.78
N ASN A 343 7.73 16.38 6.54
CA ASN A 343 6.35 16.72 6.21
C ASN A 343 5.56 15.49 5.73
N PHE A 344 5.70 14.37 6.43
CA PHE A 344 5.12 13.09 6.02
C PHE A 344 3.61 12.99 6.28
N LEU A 345 3.08 13.87 7.14
CA LEU A 345 1.65 13.93 7.46
C LEU A 345 1.10 15.31 7.12
N PRO A 346 1.07 15.71 5.84
CA PRO A 346 0.47 16.99 5.45
C PRO A 346 -1.01 17.03 5.83
N GLU A 347 -1.49 18.25 5.97
CA GLU A 347 -2.82 18.54 6.48
C GLU A 347 -3.61 19.32 5.42
N ILE A 348 -4.87 18.96 5.25
CA ILE A 348 -5.79 19.62 4.31
C ILE A 348 -7.19 19.68 4.91
N GLU A 349 -7.98 20.68 4.50
CA GLU A 349 -9.38 20.80 4.88
C GLU A 349 -10.22 19.81 4.04
N HIS A 350 -10.99 18.97 4.72
CA HIS A 350 -11.98 18.10 4.11
C HIS A 350 -13.38 18.58 4.52
N ALA A 351 -14.31 18.65 3.57
CA ALA A 351 -15.62 19.30 3.77
C ALA A 351 -16.43 18.75 4.96
N GLU A 352 -16.26 17.46 5.30
CA GLU A 352 -16.98 16.83 6.42
C GLU A 352 -16.08 16.36 7.58
N LEU A 353 -14.78 16.16 7.34
CA LEU A 353 -13.85 15.71 8.39
C LEU A 353 -13.17 16.91 9.07
N GLY A 354 -13.37 18.11 8.52
CA GLY A 354 -12.60 19.29 8.86
C GLY A 354 -11.14 19.13 8.46
N LYS A 355 -10.28 19.81 9.21
CA LYS A 355 -8.83 19.73 9.07
C LYS A 355 -8.30 18.33 9.43
N ALA A 356 -7.76 17.60 8.47
CA ALA A 356 -7.29 16.23 8.65
C ALA A 356 -5.88 16.00 8.08
N LYS A 357 -5.13 15.10 8.71
CA LYS A 357 -3.80 14.65 8.28
C LYS A 357 -3.91 13.41 7.40
N PHE A 358 -3.11 13.38 6.33
CA PHE A 358 -2.98 12.24 5.41
C PHE A 358 -1.50 11.88 5.28
N GLU A 359 -1.15 10.61 5.00
CA GLU A 359 0.24 10.28 4.68
C GLU A 359 0.67 10.88 3.34
N ALA A 360 1.94 11.25 3.28
CA ALA A 360 2.62 11.66 2.08
C ALA A 360 3.01 10.46 1.21
N GLU A 361 3.27 10.70 -0.07
CA GLU A 361 4.05 9.73 -0.84
C GLU A 361 5.48 9.61 -0.28
N PRO A 362 6.02 8.38 -0.14
CA PRO A 362 7.34 8.17 0.45
C PRO A 362 8.50 8.53 -0.49
N VAL A 363 8.22 9.11 -1.66
CA VAL A 363 9.20 9.51 -2.67
C VAL A 363 9.24 11.02 -2.87
N ARG A 364 10.43 11.57 -3.13
CA ARG A 364 10.64 12.99 -3.41
C ARG A 364 11.28 13.18 -4.78
N LEU A 365 10.47 13.61 -5.75
CA LEU A 365 10.96 13.94 -7.08
C LEU A 365 11.40 15.41 -7.10
N SER A 366 12.65 15.67 -7.47
CA SER A 366 13.26 17.00 -7.38
C SER A 366 12.68 18.04 -8.35
N ARG A 367 12.00 17.60 -9.41
CA ARG A 367 11.43 18.47 -10.46
C ARG A 367 9.91 18.37 -10.62
N SER A 368 9.32 17.28 -10.15
CA SER A 368 7.90 16.97 -10.32
C SER A 368 7.36 16.30 -9.04
N PRO A 369 7.45 16.98 -7.88
CA PRO A 369 7.00 16.40 -6.62
C PRO A 369 5.52 16.04 -6.69
N TRP A 370 5.13 15.03 -5.92
CA TRP A 370 3.71 14.79 -5.64
C TRP A 370 3.16 15.96 -4.81
N GLU A 371 1.85 16.21 -4.88
CA GLU A 371 1.21 17.26 -4.08
C GLU A 371 -0.15 16.80 -3.57
N LEU A 372 -0.44 17.07 -2.29
CA LEU A 372 -1.80 16.99 -1.74
C LEU A 372 -2.58 18.24 -2.15
N ARG A 373 -3.26 18.18 -3.29
CA ARG A 373 -3.97 19.32 -3.89
C ARG A 373 -5.41 19.41 -3.40
N ARG A 374 -6.05 18.27 -3.15
CA ARG A 374 -7.44 18.15 -2.72
C ARG A 374 -7.57 17.01 -1.72
N ALA A 375 -8.46 17.19 -0.75
CA ALA A 375 -8.93 16.09 0.06
C ALA A 375 -9.70 15.08 -0.82
N SER A 376 -10.09 13.94 -0.25
CA SER A 376 -10.95 13.00 -0.96
C SER A 376 -12.31 13.65 -1.27
N PRO A 377 -12.90 13.34 -2.43
CA PRO A 377 -14.16 13.97 -2.85
C PRO A 377 -15.36 13.44 -2.06
N LEU A 378 -16.35 14.31 -1.85
CA LEU A 378 -17.69 13.87 -1.47
C LEU A 378 -18.29 13.03 -2.61
N MET A 379 -19.24 12.15 -2.28
CA MET A 379 -19.97 11.38 -3.28
C MET A 379 -20.58 12.32 -4.33
N GLY A 380 -20.23 12.12 -5.60
CA GLY A 380 -20.80 12.88 -6.73
C GLY A 380 -20.40 14.36 -6.78
N GLU A 381 -19.43 14.80 -5.97
CA GLU A 381 -19.02 16.22 -5.87
C GLU A 381 -18.65 16.84 -7.23
N HIS A 382 -18.22 16.01 -8.19
CA HIS A 382 -17.71 16.45 -9.47
C HIS A 382 -18.57 15.96 -10.66
N SER A 383 -19.80 15.48 -10.42
CA SER A 383 -20.70 15.02 -11.49
C SER A 383 -20.93 16.10 -12.55
N ASP A 384 -21.24 17.34 -12.16
CA ASP A 384 -21.45 18.45 -13.12
C ASP A 384 -20.23 18.72 -13.99
N TYR A 385 -19.02 18.68 -13.42
CA TYR A 385 -17.77 18.85 -14.18
C TYR A 385 -17.54 17.70 -15.16
N VAL A 386 -17.75 16.46 -14.70
CA VAL A 386 -17.51 15.27 -15.53
C VAL A 386 -18.50 15.22 -16.69
N TYR A 387 -19.80 15.39 -16.43
CA TYR A 387 -20.81 15.29 -17.46
C TYR A 387 -20.89 16.54 -18.35
N GLY A 388 -20.72 17.73 -17.78
CA GLY A 388 -20.77 18.99 -18.52
C GLY A 388 -19.48 19.29 -19.30
N GLU A 389 -18.34 19.39 -18.60
CA GLU A 389 -17.10 19.88 -19.21
C GLU A 389 -16.33 18.78 -19.96
N ILE A 390 -16.34 17.53 -19.46
CA ILE A 390 -15.62 16.43 -20.11
C ILE A 390 -16.46 15.79 -21.22
N LEU A 391 -17.75 15.50 -20.96
CA LEU A 391 -18.62 14.84 -21.95
C LEU A 391 -19.42 15.82 -22.82
N GLY A 392 -19.48 17.11 -22.45
CA GLY A 392 -20.12 18.13 -23.27
C GLY A 392 -21.65 18.13 -23.18
N LEU A 393 -22.24 17.50 -22.18
CA LEU A 393 -23.69 17.52 -21.96
C LEU A 393 -24.11 18.90 -21.47
N ASP A 394 -25.27 19.37 -21.93
CA ASP A 394 -25.83 20.61 -21.41
C ASP A 394 -26.49 20.42 -20.04
N SER A 395 -26.82 21.53 -19.37
CA SER A 395 -27.41 21.50 -18.04
C SER A 395 -28.80 20.84 -17.99
N GLU A 396 -29.53 20.82 -19.11
CA GLU A 396 -30.84 20.19 -19.20
C GLU A 396 -30.67 18.66 -19.27
N GLU A 397 -29.76 18.17 -20.12
CA GLU A 397 -29.41 16.75 -20.21
C GLU A 397 -28.88 16.20 -18.87
N VAL A 398 -28.02 16.94 -18.19
CA VAL A 398 -27.50 16.57 -16.86
C VAL A 398 -28.63 16.50 -15.83
N ALA A 399 -29.55 17.47 -15.83
CA ALA A 399 -30.69 17.45 -14.92
C ALA A 399 -31.64 16.28 -15.21
N GLU A 400 -31.87 15.93 -16.48
CA GLU A 400 -32.65 14.75 -16.87
C GLU A 400 -32.01 13.46 -16.35
N LEU A 401 -30.70 13.30 -16.51
CA LEU A 401 -29.97 12.13 -16.02
C LEU A 401 -30.08 11.97 -14.50
N MET A 402 -30.04 13.07 -13.73
CA MET A 402 -30.26 13.04 -12.27
C MET A 402 -31.69 12.61 -11.93
N VAL A 403 -32.69 13.14 -12.61
CA VAL A 403 -34.10 12.81 -12.36
C VAL A 403 -34.41 11.35 -12.70
N GLU A 404 -33.77 10.82 -13.75
CA GLU A 404 -33.87 9.42 -14.16
C GLU A 404 -33.09 8.45 -13.24
N GLY A 405 -32.28 8.96 -12.32
CA GLY A 405 -31.43 8.16 -11.44
C GLY A 405 -30.27 7.47 -12.19
N VAL A 406 -29.83 8.08 -13.30
CA VAL A 406 -28.66 7.64 -14.06
C VAL A 406 -27.38 8.13 -13.40
N ILE A 407 -27.38 9.37 -12.90
CA ILE A 407 -26.25 10.00 -12.22
C ILE A 407 -26.64 10.51 -10.84
#